data_AF-A0A7Y5HAK1-F1
#
_entry.id   AF-A0A7Y5HAK1-F1
#
_cell.length_a   1.000
_cell.length_b   1.000
_cell.length_c   1.000
_cell.angle_alpha   90.00
_cell.angle_beta   90.00
_cell.angle_gamma   90.00
#
_symmetry.space_group_name_H-M   'P 1'
#
loop_
_entity.id
_entity.type
_entity.pdbx_description
1 polymer ?
#
loop_
_entity_poly.entity_id
_entity_poly.type
_entity_poly.pdbx_seq_one_letter_code
_entity_poly.pdbx_strand_id
1 'polypeptide(L)'
;MTALIDGWRTCQVTGLRVDRSAERLIMFNAVTAVLYLATGGTFALLIALTRWQAVHLIGDPEWFYRIVGAHGAAMLIFWIVFFEVAGLLFGGTVLLNARLLAPRLAWVEYGMMLAGSLGVMITMLSGQATVMFTAYPPLEASPWFFGSLLVFAVGALLAVCHFIANVVGARWRGEVGTLPPEMQAKLLRVLENGEFQVVGESRTRVANARVIALTNEALPERVQKGEFRADLFYRLNVFPIALPPLRTHREDIAEIAGVLLDAYLERRGVRDRSAVRLSTSALDVLGSYDWPGNVRELRNVIERAV
;
A
#
# COMPACT_ATOMS: atom_id res chain seq x y z
N MET A 1 9.92 -16.32 -26.91
CA MET A 1 8.69 -16.00 -26.14
C MET A 1 9.14 -15.59 -24.76
N THR A 2 9.55 -14.33 -24.65
CA THR A 2 10.51 -13.81 -23.67
C THR A 2 9.90 -12.54 -23.09
N ALA A 3 9.16 -12.66 -21.99
CA ALA A 3 8.75 -11.52 -21.16
C ALA A 3 8.17 -12.04 -19.83
N LEU A 4 8.39 -11.27 -18.75
CA LEU A 4 7.73 -11.35 -17.43
C LEU A 4 8.42 -12.14 -16.30
N ILE A 5 9.72 -11.89 -16.07
CA ILE A 5 10.36 -12.25 -14.78
C ILE A 5 10.29 -11.11 -13.74
N ASP A 6 9.98 -9.87 -14.14
CA ASP A 6 9.79 -8.78 -13.18
C ASP A 6 8.32 -8.42 -13.04
N GLY A 7 7.72 -8.83 -11.91
CA GLY A 7 6.36 -8.50 -11.49
C GLY A 7 6.12 -7.02 -11.15
N TRP A 8 6.95 -6.10 -11.65
CA TRP A 8 6.88 -4.67 -11.41
C TRP A 8 6.57 -3.91 -12.70
N ARG A 9 5.94 -2.73 -12.59
CA ARG A 9 5.90 -1.71 -13.64
C ARG A 9 6.23 -0.34 -13.05
N THR A 10 6.67 0.59 -13.89
CA THR A 10 6.84 2.00 -13.49
C THR A 10 5.63 2.79 -13.96
N CYS A 11 5.06 3.63 -13.09
CA CYS A 11 4.00 4.55 -13.48
C CYS A 11 4.57 5.68 -14.35
N GLN A 12 4.02 5.89 -15.54
CA GLN A 12 4.51 6.94 -16.45
C GLN A 12 4.23 8.36 -15.96
N VAL A 13 3.21 8.53 -15.11
CA VAL A 13 2.81 9.84 -14.58
C VAL A 13 3.57 10.17 -13.30
N THR A 14 3.60 9.23 -12.35
CA THR A 14 4.18 9.48 -11.01
C THR A 14 5.62 8.98 -10.85
N GLY A 15 6.13 8.17 -11.79
CA GLY A 15 7.45 7.54 -11.67
C GLY A 15 7.54 6.42 -10.61
N LEU A 16 6.47 6.15 -9.85
CA LEU A 16 6.46 5.13 -8.79
C LEU A 16 6.56 3.72 -9.38
N ARG A 17 7.26 2.82 -8.67
CA ARG A 17 7.24 1.38 -8.98
C ARG A 17 5.98 0.75 -8.39
N VAL A 18 5.30 -0.06 -9.20
CA VAL A 18 4.02 -0.69 -8.88
C VAL A 18 4.14 -2.21 -9.07
N ASP A 19 3.87 -2.97 -8.01
CA ASP A 19 3.78 -4.43 -8.08
C ASP A 19 2.49 -4.81 -8.83
N ARG A 20 2.60 -5.59 -9.90
CA ARG A 20 1.46 -6.01 -10.72
C ARG A 20 0.45 -6.86 -9.95
N SER A 21 0.87 -7.54 -8.89
CA SER A 21 -0.04 -8.31 -8.04
C SER A 21 -0.93 -7.38 -7.21
N ALA A 22 -0.31 -6.36 -6.60
CA ALA A 22 -1.01 -5.30 -5.89
C ALA A 22 -1.94 -4.51 -6.81
N GLU A 23 -1.43 -4.09 -7.97
CA GLU A 23 -2.20 -3.32 -8.96
C GLU A 23 -3.51 -3.99 -9.32
N ARG A 24 -3.48 -5.28 -9.63
CA ARG A 24 -4.71 -6.01 -9.98
C ARG A 24 -5.71 -5.98 -8.83
N LEU A 25 -5.29 -6.28 -7.61
CA LEU A 25 -6.19 -6.24 -6.45
C LEU A 25 -6.73 -4.85 -6.15
N ILE A 26 -5.92 -3.80 -6.33
CA ILE A 26 -6.35 -2.40 -6.21
C ILE A 26 -7.46 -2.12 -7.24
N MET A 27 -7.25 -2.49 -8.51
CA MET A 27 -8.27 -2.30 -9.55
C MET A 27 -9.55 -3.09 -9.25
N PHE A 28 -9.46 -4.36 -8.85
CA PHE A 28 -10.64 -5.19 -8.57
C PHE A 28 -11.47 -4.64 -7.41
N ASN A 29 -10.82 -4.21 -6.32
CA ASN A 29 -11.51 -3.55 -5.20
C ASN A 29 -12.13 -2.21 -5.65
N ALA A 30 -11.38 -1.36 -6.36
CA ALA A 30 -11.88 -0.08 -6.83
C ALA A 30 -13.06 -0.22 -7.81
N VAL A 31 -12.99 -1.14 -8.76
CA VAL A 31 -14.10 -1.43 -9.69
C VAL A 31 -15.31 -1.94 -8.92
N THR A 32 -15.13 -2.87 -7.99
CA THR A 32 -16.23 -3.38 -7.15
C THR A 32 -16.87 -2.25 -6.33
N ALA A 33 -16.07 -1.34 -5.77
CA ALA A 33 -16.58 -0.16 -5.08
C ALA A 33 -17.44 0.72 -6.00
N VAL A 34 -16.98 1.00 -7.23
CA VAL A 34 -17.75 1.77 -8.22
C VAL A 34 -19.05 1.05 -8.60
N LEU A 35 -19.04 -0.28 -8.74
CA LEU A 35 -20.25 -1.05 -9.02
C LEU A 35 -21.27 -0.97 -7.87
N TYR A 36 -20.81 -1.04 -6.62
CA TYR A 36 -21.68 -0.84 -5.46
C TYR A 36 -22.20 0.59 -5.36
N LEU A 37 -21.37 1.59 -5.66
CA LEU A 37 -21.76 3.00 -5.70
C LEU A 37 -22.84 3.23 -6.77
N ALA A 38 -22.67 2.67 -7.97
CA ALA A 38 -23.65 2.77 -9.05
C ALA A 38 -24.97 2.04 -8.71
N THR A 39 -24.89 0.86 -8.10
CA THR A 39 -26.06 0.10 -7.63
C THR A 39 -26.82 0.86 -6.55
N GLY A 40 -26.11 1.37 -5.54
CA GLY A 40 -26.69 2.17 -4.47
C GLY A 40 -27.31 3.48 -4.98
N GLY A 41 -26.65 4.17 -5.91
CA GLY A 41 -27.19 5.36 -6.58
C GLY A 41 -28.45 5.07 -7.41
N THR A 42 -28.49 3.93 -8.09
CA THR A 42 -29.69 3.48 -8.82
C THR A 42 -30.85 3.26 -7.85
N PHE A 43 -30.62 2.58 -6.72
CA PHE A 43 -31.64 2.41 -5.69
C PHE A 43 -32.08 3.74 -5.07
N ALA A 44 -31.17 4.68 -4.85
CA ALA A 44 -31.51 6.02 -4.37
C ALA A 44 -32.50 6.73 -5.32
N LEU A 45 -32.25 6.66 -6.62
CA LEU A 45 -33.15 7.21 -7.64
C LEU A 45 -34.51 6.53 -7.62
N LEU A 46 -34.57 5.19 -7.53
CA LEU A 46 -35.83 4.46 -7.44
C LEU A 46 -36.65 4.85 -6.19
N ILE A 47 -35.99 4.98 -5.04
CA ILE A 47 -36.62 5.41 -3.78
C ILE A 47 -37.15 6.84 -3.91
N ALA A 48 -36.33 7.76 -4.42
CA ALA A 48 -36.70 9.18 -4.59
C ALA A 48 -37.87 9.34 -5.56
N LEU A 49 -37.81 8.65 -6.70
CA LEU A 49 -38.88 8.69 -7.70
C LEU A 49 -40.17 8.08 -7.18
N THR A 50 -40.12 7.03 -6.35
CA THR A 50 -41.32 6.43 -5.75
C THR A 50 -42.00 7.34 -4.70
N ARG A 51 -41.23 8.24 -4.07
CA ARG A 51 -41.75 9.20 -3.09
C ARG A 51 -42.29 10.48 -3.73
N TRP A 52 -42.20 10.61 -5.05
CA TRP A 52 -42.72 11.76 -5.78
C TRP A 52 -44.22 11.61 -6.01
N GLN A 53 -45.02 12.62 -5.66
CA GLN A 53 -46.48 12.63 -5.85
C GLN A 53 -46.96 12.30 -7.28
N ALA A 54 -46.13 12.56 -8.31
CA ALA A 54 -46.49 12.31 -9.71
C ALA A 54 -46.07 10.94 -10.25
N VAL A 55 -45.07 10.29 -9.64
CA VAL A 55 -44.45 9.05 -10.15
C VAL A 55 -44.40 8.05 -9.01
N HIS A 56 -45.02 6.88 -9.18
CA HIS A 56 -45.00 5.81 -8.18
C HIS A 56 -44.37 4.57 -8.80
N LEU A 57 -43.04 4.61 -8.97
CA LEU A 57 -42.33 3.61 -9.77
C LEU A 57 -42.31 2.22 -9.11
N ILE A 58 -42.24 2.17 -7.78
CA ILE A 58 -42.38 0.94 -7.00
C ILE A 58 -43.78 0.95 -6.36
N GLY A 59 -44.70 0.19 -6.94
CA GLY A 59 -46.08 0.08 -6.44
C GLY A 59 -46.25 -0.84 -5.22
N ASP A 60 -45.28 -1.74 -4.98
CA ASP A 60 -45.31 -2.68 -3.87
C ASP A 60 -44.51 -2.15 -2.66
N PRO A 61 -45.16 -1.90 -1.50
CA PRO A 61 -44.49 -1.46 -0.28
C PRO A 61 -43.35 -2.38 0.17
N GLU A 62 -43.46 -3.70 -0.06
CA GLU A 62 -42.43 -4.64 0.36
C GLU A 62 -41.14 -4.44 -0.44
N TRP A 63 -41.24 -4.29 -1.76
CA TRP A 63 -40.12 -3.95 -2.62
C TRP A 63 -39.48 -2.61 -2.27
N PHE A 64 -40.29 -1.62 -1.89
CA PHE A 64 -39.76 -0.33 -1.45
C PHE A 64 -38.80 -0.51 -0.27
N TYR A 65 -39.20 -1.24 0.78
CA TYR A 65 -38.35 -1.46 1.94
C TYR A 65 -37.13 -2.35 1.67
N ARG A 66 -37.26 -3.37 0.83
CA ARG A 66 -36.11 -4.20 0.39
C ARG A 66 -35.05 -3.33 -0.32
N ILE A 67 -35.49 -2.44 -1.20
CA ILE A 67 -34.61 -1.52 -1.95
C ILE A 67 -33.97 -0.49 -1.01
N VAL A 68 -34.71 0.04 -0.02
CA VAL A 68 -34.15 0.94 1.01
C VAL A 68 -33.04 0.24 1.81
N GLY A 69 -33.26 -0.99 2.25
CA GLY A 69 -32.25 -1.78 2.97
C GLY A 69 -31.01 -2.04 2.10
N ALA A 70 -31.21 -2.51 0.86
CA ALA A 70 -30.13 -2.78 -0.08
C ALA A 70 -29.36 -1.50 -0.48
N HIS A 71 -30.04 -0.37 -0.62
CA HIS A 71 -29.42 0.95 -0.81
C HIS A 71 -28.50 1.30 0.35
N GLY A 72 -28.99 1.17 1.59
CA GLY A 72 -28.19 1.42 2.79
C GLY A 72 -26.95 0.54 2.85
N ALA A 73 -27.08 -0.76 2.61
CA ALA A 73 -25.93 -1.67 2.59
C ALA A 73 -24.91 -1.31 1.49
N ALA A 74 -25.39 -1.00 0.28
CA ALA A 74 -24.52 -0.60 -0.82
C ALA A 74 -23.79 0.72 -0.55
N MET A 75 -24.48 1.73 0.01
CA MET A 75 -24.00 3.12 0.16
C MET A 75 -23.33 3.44 1.50
N LEU A 76 -23.58 2.68 2.56
CA LEU A 76 -22.99 2.93 3.88
C LEU A 76 -21.91 1.90 4.24
N ILE A 77 -21.85 0.77 3.54
CA ILE A 77 -20.94 -0.33 3.88
C ILE A 77 -20.10 -0.71 2.67
N PHE A 78 -20.71 -1.30 1.63
CA PHE A 78 -19.94 -2.04 0.63
C PHE A 78 -19.04 -1.16 -0.22
N TRP A 79 -19.56 -0.09 -0.82
CA TRP A 79 -18.72 0.75 -1.68
C TRP A 79 -17.54 1.37 -0.90
N ILE A 80 -17.78 1.81 0.33
CA ILE A 80 -16.77 2.43 1.20
C ILE A 80 -15.68 1.40 1.52
N VAL A 81 -16.06 0.23 2.04
CA VAL A 81 -15.07 -0.76 2.49
C VAL A 81 -14.23 -1.29 1.32
N PHE A 82 -14.83 -1.56 0.15
CA PHE A 82 -14.05 -1.93 -1.04
C PHE A 82 -13.10 -0.80 -1.48
N PHE A 83 -13.55 0.46 -1.43
CA PHE A 83 -12.71 1.60 -1.76
C PHE A 83 -11.54 1.78 -0.78
N GLU A 84 -11.82 1.68 0.52
CA GLU A 84 -10.82 1.76 1.60
C GLU A 84 -9.79 0.63 1.48
N VAL A 85 -10.22 -0.62 1.23
CA VAL A 85 -9.29 -1.74 1.01
C VAL A 85 -8.40 -1.51 -0.22
N ALA A 86 -8.94 -0.93 -1.31
CA ALA A 86 -8.11 -0.51 -2.44
C ALA A 86 -7.07 0.55 -2.03
N GLY A 87 -7.48 1.52 -1.21
CA GLY A 87 -6.61 2.54 -0.62
C GLY A 87 -5.51 1.97 0.27
N LEU A 88 -5.85 1.02 1.14
CA LEU A 88 -4.89 0.30 1.99
C LEU A 88 -3.89 -0.49 1.16
N LEU A 89 -4.33 -1.22 0.14
CA LEU A 89 -3.43 -1.95 -0.76
C LEU A 89 -2.48 -0.99 -1.50
N PHE A 90 -3.00 0.13 -2.01
CA PHE A 90 -2.19 1.17 -2.64
C PHE A 90 -1.16 1.77 -1.68
N GLY A 91 -1.59 2.11 -0.47
CA GLY A 91 -0.72 2.66 0.57
C GLY A 91 0.35 1.67 1.02
N GLY A 92 -0.02 0.41 1.26
CA GLY A 92 0.87 -0.64 1.76
C GLY A 92 1.87 -1.17 0.75
N THR A 93 1.71 -0.84 -0.55
CA THR A 93 2.58 -1.33 -1.62
C THR A 93 3.16 -0.20 -2.46
N VAL A 94 2.34 0.58 -3.16
CA VAL A 94 2.79 1.60 -4.11
C VAL A 94 3.47 2.77 -3.39
N LEU A 95 2.85 3.31 -2.33
CA LEU A 95 3.45 4.42 -1.58
C LEU A 95 4.72 4.00 -0.83
N LEU A 96 4.76 2.76 -0.34
CA LEU A 96 5.92 2.20 0.35
C LEU A 96 6.97 1.58 -0.59
N ASN A 97 6.75 1.63 -1.92
CA ASN A 97 7.63 1.01 -2.91
C ASN A 97 7.95 -0.47 -2.59
N ALA A 98 6.93 -1.20 -2.13
CA ALA A 98 7.02 -2.52 -1.54
C ALA A 98 6.19 -3.55 -2.31
N ARG A 99 6.66 -4.81 -2.40
CA ARG A 99 5.84 -5.90 -2.97
C ARG A 99 4.72 -6.26 -2.02
N LEU A 100 3.57 -6.65 -2.59
CA LEU A 100 2.47 -7.25 -1.86
C LEU A 100 2.93 -8.57 -1.23
N LEU A 101 2.80 -8.63 0.10
CA LEU A 101 2.95 -9.84 0.89
C LEU A 101 1.85 -10.83 0.48
N ALA A 102 2.14 -12.13 0.50
CA ALA A 102 1.17 -13.21 0.27
C ALA A 102 0.02 -12.91 -0.74
N PRO A 103 0.29 -12.65 -2.03
CA PRO A 103 -0.75 -12.22 -2.99
C PRO A 103 -1.95 -13.17 -3.12
N ARG A 104 -1.73 -14.47 -2.89
CA ARG A 104 -2.82 -15.48 -2.90
C ARG A 104 -3.81 -15.26 -1.76
N LEU A 105 -3.32 -14.89 -0.58
CA LEU A 105 -4.16 -14.58 0.57
C LEU A 105 -5.00 -13.33 0.29
N ALA A 106 -4.42 -12.30 -0.32
CA ALA A 106 -5.18 -11.10 -0.70
C ALA A 106 -6.33 -11.38 -1.68
N TRP A 107 -6.19 -12.35 -2.58
CA TRP A 107 -7.29 -12.80 -3.43
C TRP A 107 -8.39 -13.54 -2.67
N VAL A 108 -8.03 -14.29 -1.62
CA VAL A 108 -9.00 -14.94 -0.72
C VAL A 108 -9.77 -13.87 0.07
N GLU A 109 -9.07 -12.88 0.62
CA GLU A 109 -9.68 -11.74 1.34
C GLU A 109 -10.71 -11.00 0.46
N TYR A 110 -10.30 -10.62 -0.75
CA TYR A 110 -11.20 -10.01 -1.74
C TYR A 110 -12.38 -10.91 -2.10
N GLY A 111 -12.12 -12.21 -2.32
CA GLY A 111 -13.16 -13.19 -2.65
C GLY A 111 -14.19 -13.35 -1.54
N MET A 112 -13.75 -13.37 -0.27
CA MET A 112 -14.63 -13.40 0.90
C MET A 112 -15.49 -12.13 0.97
N MET A 113 -14.88 -10.95 0.80
CA MET A 113 -15.63 -9.70 0.75
C MET A 113 -16.68 -9.74 -0.36
N LEU A 114 -16.30 -10.08 -1.58
CA LEU A 114 -17.22 -10.09 -2.72
C LEU A 114 -18.37 -11.10 -2.51
N ALA A 115 -18.06 -12.31 -2.06
CA ALA A 115 -19.08 -13.34 -1.81
C ALA A 115 -20.04 -12.92 -0.70
N GLY A 116 -19.51 -12.38 0.41
CA GLY A 116 -20.32 -11.93 1.53
C GLY A 116 -21.20 -10.73 1.17
N SER A 117 -20.67 -9.73 0.46
CA SER A 117 -21.45 -8.56 0.05
C SER A 117 -22.53 -8.91 -0.97
N LEU A 118 -22.27 -9.83 -1.91
CA LEU A 118 -23.29 -10.35 -2.82
C LEU A 118 -24.36 -11.15 -2.09
N GLY A 119 -23.98 -12.00 -1.15
CA GLY A 119 -24.92 -12.78 -0.34
C GLY A 119 -25.87 -11.89 0.49
N VAL A 120 -25.35 -10.80 1.07
CA VAL A 120 -26.18 -9.80 1.75
C VAL A 120 -27.16 -9.14 0.78
N MET A 121 -26.72 -8.69 -0.40
CA MET A 121 -27.61 -8.07 -1.38
C MET A 121 -28.71 -9.02 -1.85
N ILE A 122 -28.36 -10.28 -2.13
CA ILE A 122 -29.31 -11.31 -2.58
C ILE A 122 -30.36 -11.57 -1.48
N THR A 123 -29.94 -11.74 -0.23
CA THR A 123 -30.85 -12.02 0.90
C THR A 123 -31.76 -10.82 1.22
N MET A 124 -31.26 -9.59 1.09
CA MET A 124 -32.07 -8.38 1.22
C MET A 124 -33.13 -8.27 0.12
N LEU A 125 -32.73 -8.43 -1.15
CA LEU A 125 -33.65 -8.28 -2.28
C LEU A 125 -34.66 -9.43 -2.40
N SER A 126 -34.31 -10.63 -1.90
CA SER A 126 -35.24 -11.76 -1.85
C SER A 126 -36.29 -11.67 -0.73
N GLY A 127 -36.17 -10.69 0.18
CA GLY A 127 -37.04 -10.56 1.35
C GLY A 127 -36.71 -11.54 2.48
N GLN A 128 -35.53 -12.16 2.44
CA GLN A 128 -35.03 -13.03 3.52
C GLN A 128 -34.25 -12.27 4.60
N ALA A 129 -34.07 -10.96 4.43
CA ALA A 129 -33.40 -10.07 5.37
C ALA A 129 -34.26 -8.83 5.64
N THR A 130 -35.53 -9.06 5.96
CA THR A 130 -36.49 -8.02 6.37
C THR A 130 -36.20 -7.56 7.79
N VAL A 131 -34.97 -7.09 8.02
CA VAL A 131 -34.59 -6.34 9.21
C VAL A 131 -35.23 -4.96 9.07
N MET A 132 -36.53 -4.90 9.32
CA MET A 132 -37.26 -3.64 9.34
C MET A 132 -36.61 -2.74 10.40
N PHE A 133 -36.30 -1.49 10.06
CA PHE A 133 -35.91 -0.43 11.00
C PHE A 133 -37.11 -0.02 11.89
N THR A 134 -37.85 -1.00 12.42
CA THR A 134 -38.95 -0.83 13.36
C THR A 134 -38.44 -1.12 14.76
N ALA A 135 -38.84 -0.30 15.73
CA ALA A 135 -38.40 -0.40 17.12
C ALA A 135 -38.94 -1.64 17.90
N TYR A 136 -39.50 -2.65 17.22
CA TYR A 136 -40.09 -3.86 17.83
C TYR A 136 -39.41 -5.14 17.31
N PRO A 137 -39.14 -6.15 18.17
CA PRO A 137 -38.57 -7.44 17.74
C PRO A 137 -39.66 -8.38 17.17
N PRO A 138 -39.32 -9.32 16.25
CA PRO A 138 -38.01 -9.95 16.09
C PRO A 138 -37.29 -9.63 14.77
N LEU A 139 -35.96 -9.63 14.85
CA LEU A 139 -35.02 -9.61 13.73
C LEU A 139 -35.03 -10.99 13.03
N GLU A 140 -36.09 -11.30 12.30
CA GLU A 140 -36.14 -12.52 11.48
C GLU A 140 -35.42 -12.30 10.15
N ALA A 141 -34.09 -12.19 10.23
CA ALA A 141 -33.26 -12.37 9.05
C ALA A 141 -32.80 -13.82 8.98
N SER A 142 -32.77 -14.34 7.75
CA SER A 142 -32.24 -15.66 7.45
C SER A 142 -30.82 -15.81 8.01
N PRO A 143 -30.44 -16.97 8.56
CA PRO A 143 -29.06 -17.26 8.94
C PRO A 143 -28.06 -16.99 7.81
N TRP A 144 -28.50 -17.11 6.55
CA TRP A 144 -27.70 -16.76 5.37
C TRP A 144 -27.33 -15.28 5.29
N PHE A 145 -28.20 -14.38 5.76
CA PHE A 145 -27.90 -12.94 5.82
C PHE A 145 -26.75 -12.68 6.78
N PHE A 146 -26.85 -13.20 8.01
CA PHE A 146 -25.80 -13.05 9.03
C PHE A 146 -24.50 -13.74 8.62
N GLY A 147 -24.59 -14.95 8.05
CA GLY A 147 -23.42 -15.66 7.53
C GLY A 147 -22.72 -14.88 6.42
N SER A 148 -23.48 -14.29 5.48
CA SER A 148 -22.92 -13.47 4.41
C SER A 148 -22.25 -12.20 4.95
N LEU A 149 -22.89 -11.54 5.91
CA LEU A 149 -22.34 -10.35 6.58
C LEU A 149 -21.05 -10.70 7.34
N LEU A 150 -21.01 -11.85 8.02
CA LEU A 150 -19.83 -12.32 8.75
C LEU A 150 -18.68 -12.65 7.78
N VAL A 151 -18.95 -13.34 6.67
CA VAL A 151 -17.95 -13.63 5.64
C VAL A 151 -17.37 -12.35 5.06
N PHE A 152 -18.22 -11.34 4.79
CA PHE A 152 -17.77 -10.02 4.36
C PHE A 152 -16.87 -9.34 5.41
N ALA A 153 -17.33 -9.29 6.66
CA ALA A 153 -16.61 -8.63 7.76
C ALA A 153 -15.25 -9.29 8.04
N VAL A 154 -15.19 -10.63 8.02
CA VAL A 154 -13.93 -11.37 8.19
C VAL A 154 -12.98 -11.08 7.02
N GLY A 155 -13.48 -11.07 5.78
CA GLY A 155 -12.67 -10.71 4.61
C GLY A 155 -12.05 -9.31 4.74
N ALA A 156 -12.85 -8.32 5.15
CA ALA A 156 -12.39 -6.95 5.38
C ALA A 156 -11.36 -6.86 6.52
N LEU A 157 -11.60 -7.55 7.65
CA LEU A 157 -10.66 -7.56 8.78
C LEU A 157 -9.32 -8.19 8.40
N LEU A 158 -9.34 -9.31 7.65
CA LEU A 158 -8.13 -9.94 7.15
C LEU A 158 -7.36 -9.01 6.22
N ALA A 159 -8.05 -8.28 5.32
CA ALA A 159 -7.42 -7.27 4.46
C ALA A 159 -6.71 -6.17 5.27
N VAL A 160 -7.29 -5.71 6.39
CA VAL A 160 -6.63 -4.75 7.30
C VAL A 160 -5.40 -5.36 7.97
N CYS A 161 -5.50 -6.58 8.51
CA CYS A 161 -4.35 -7.29 9.08
C CYS A 161 -3.23 -7.47 8.05
N HIS A 162 -3.60 -7.78 6.81
CA HIS A 162 -2.66 -7.95 5.71
C HIS A 162 -2.00 -6.63 5.29
N PHE A 163 -2.74 -5.52 5.31
CA PHE A 163 -2.16 -4.19 5.16
C PHE A 163 -1.10 -3.91 6.24
N ILE A 164 -1.42 -4.14 7.51
CA ILE A 164 -0.47 -3.95 8.62
C ILE A 164 0.79 -4.82 8.40
N ALA A 165 0.61 -6.09 8.03
CA ALA A 165 1.72 -6.99 7.73
C ALA A 165 2.59 -6.49 6.55
N ASN A 166 1.97 -5.92 5.51
CA ASN A 166 2.68 -5.29 4.40
C ASN A 166 3.51 -4.09 4.84
N VAL A 167 2.94 -3.19 5.66
CA VAL A 167 3.63 -2.00 6.18
C VAL A 167 4.84 -2.42 7.04
N VAL A 168 4.64 -3.36 7.97
CA VAL A 168 5.73 -3.89 8.81
C VAL A 168 6.79 -4.57 7.96
N GLY A 169 6.39 -5.40 6.99
CA GLY A 169 7.31 -6.07 6.07
C GLY A 169 8.03 -5.11 5.11
N ALA A 170 7.45 -3.95 4.79
CA ALA A 170 8.11 -2.90 4.02
C ALA A 170 9.21 -2.22 4.85
N ARG A 171 8.95 -1.92 6.13
CA ARG A 171 9.95 -1.35 7.05
C ARG A 171 11.21 -2.20 7.15
N TRP A 172 11.07 -3.52 7.27
CA TRP A 172 12.22 -4.43 7.42
C TRP A 172 13.04 -4.62 6.15
N ARG A 173 12.55 -4.24 4.97
CA ARG A 173 13.23 -4.49 3.69
C ARG A 173 14.30 -3.46 3.32
N GLY A 174 14.49 -2.40 4.10
CA GLY A 174 15.45 -1.33 3.80
C GLY A 174 16.71 -1.29 4.67
N GLU A 175 16.69 -1.86 5.86
CA GLU A 175 17.74 -1.67 6.87
C GLU A 175 18.15 -3.01 7.47
N VAL A 176 19.42 -3.40 7.28
CA VAL A 176 19.92 -4.69 7.79
C VAL A 176 19.79 -4.79 9.31
N GLY A 177 19.93 -3.66 10.03
CA GLY A 177 19.76 -3.60 11.48
C GLY A 177 18.39 -4.04 11.94
N THR A 178 17.34 -3.75 11.18
CA THR A 178 15.93 -4.02 11.57
C THR A 178 15.46 -5.44 11.27
N LEU A 179 16.32 -6.31 10.73
CA LEU A 179 15.92 -7.67 10.35
C LEU A 179 15.51 -8.51 11.57
N PRO A 180 14.37 -9.25 11.50
CA PRO A 180 14.02 -10.23 12.52
C PRO A 180 15.10 -11.32 12.66
N PRO A 181 15.30 -11.94 13.84
CA PRO A 181 16.36 -12.93 14.08
C PRO A 181 16.39 -14.10 13.08
N GLU A 182 15.21 -14.58 12.67
CA GLU A 182 15.10 -15.64 11.65
C GLU A 182 15.63 -15.19 10.27
N MET A 183 15.40 -13.93 9.91
CA MET A 183 15.90 -13.35 8.67
C MET A 183 17.40 -13.08 8.76
N GLN A 184 17.92 -12.72 9.94
CA GLN A 184 19.35 -12.61 10.18
C GLN A 184 20.06 -13.95 9.95
N ALA A 185 19.49 -15.06 10.43
CA ALA A 185 20.01 -16.41 10.19
C ALA A 185 20.04 -16.78 8.70
N LYS A 186 18.97 -16.46 7.97
CA LYS A 186 18.87 -16.72 6.52
C LYS A 186 19.89 -15.89 5.74
N LEU A 187 20.06 -14.61 6.10
CA LEU A 187 21.07 -13.74 5.48
C LEU A 187 22.49 -14.24 5.76
N LEU A 188 22.79 -14.67 6.99
CA LEU A 188 24.08 -15.25 7.34
C LEU A 188 24.39 -16.47 6.45
N ARG A 189 23.44 -17.37 6.25
CA ARG A 189 23.61 -18.54 5.39
C ARG A 189 23.94 -18.18 3.94
N VAL A 190 23.34 -17.10 3.41
CA VAL A 190 23.66 -16.56 2.08
C VAL A 190 25.08 -16.00 2.05
N LEU A 191 25.51 -15.28 3.09
CA LEU A 191 26.84 -14.66 3.17
C LEU A 191 27.98 -15.67 3.41
N GLU A 192 27.69 -16.78 4.06
CA GLU A 192 28.67 -17.83 4.37
C GLU A 192 28.76 -18.86 3.24
N ASN A 193 27.61 -19.38 2.81
CA ASN A 193 27.56 -20.55 1.93
C ASN A 193 27.05 -20.22 0.51
N GLY A 194 26.59 -18.99 0.27
CA GLY A 194 25.88 -18.64 -0.97
C GLY A 194 24.52 -19.32 -1.09
N GLU A 195 24.02 -19.96 -0.03
CA GLU A 195 22.83 -20.80 -0.08
C GLU A 195 21.58 -20.06 0.40
N PHE A 196 20.47 -20.26 -0.31
CA PHE A 196 19.15 -19.78 0.09
C PHE A 196 18.05 -20.79 -0.22
N GLN A 197 16.90 -20.62 0.42
CA GLN A 197 15.67 -21.37 0.13
C GLN A 197 14.56 -20.37 -0.18
N VAL A 198 13.80 -20.64 -1.24
CA VAL A 198 12.60 -19.87 -1.54
C VAL A 198 11.54 -20.23 -0.50
N VAL A 199 10.76 -19.24 -0.05
CA VAL A 199 9.71 -19.46 0.95
C VAL A 199 8.73 -20.54 0.43
N GLY A 200 8.57 -21.61 1.21
CA GLY A 200 7.71 -22.75 0.86
C GLY A 200 8.39 -23.83 -0.02
N GLU A 201 9.66 -23.67 -0.37
CA GLU A 201 10.45 -24.66 -1.11
C GLU A 201 11.44 -25.35 -0.16
N SER A 202 11.51 -26.68 -0.17
CA SER A 202 12.51 -27.45 0.61
C SER A 202 13.89 -27.51 -0.07
N ARG A 203 13.95 -27.13 -1.34
CA ARG A 203 15.16 -27.18 -2.15
C ARG A 203 16.05 -25.97 -1.87
N THR A 204 17.28 -26.25 -1.46
CA THR A 204 18.35 -25.25 -1.37
C THR A 204 18.83 -24.87 -2.77
N ARG A 205 19.06 -23.57 -2.98
CA ARG A 205 19.63 -23.00 -4.20
C ARG A 205 20.87 -22.19 -3.84
N VAL A 206 21.79 -22.06 -4.79
CA VAL A 206 23.01 -21.28 -4.62
C VAL A 206 22.90 -19.98 -5.41
N ALA A 207 23.28 -18.86 -4.80
CA ALA A 207 23.38 -17.55 -5.41
C ALA A 207 24.85 -17.10 -5.40
N ASN A 208 25.33 -16.61 -6.54
CA ASN A 208 26.55 -15.82 -6.60
C ASN A 208 26.15 -14.34 -6.57
N ALA A 209 26.17 -13.73 -5.39
CA ALA A 209 25.72 -12.36 -5.18
C ALA A 209 26.74 -11.57 -4.36
N ARG A 210 26.94 -10.31 -4.75
CA ARG A 210 27.63 -9.32 -3.91
C ARG A 210 26.60 -8.63 -3.03
N VAL A 211 26.80 -8.67 -1.73
CA VAL A 211 25.90 -8.05 -0.76
C VAL A 211 26.46 -6.70 -0.34
N ILE A 212 25.62 -5.66 -0.48
CA ILE A 212 25.86 -4.33 0.10
C ILE A 212 24.72 -4.12 1.09
N ALA A 213 25.06 -3.94 2.37
CA ALA A 213 24.09 -3.70 3.42
C ALA A 213 24.11 -2.23 3.83
N LEU A 214 22.92 -1.71 4.16
CA LEU A 214 22.73 -0.33 4.60
C LEU A 214 22.04 -0.37 5.97
N THR A 215 22.45 0.52 6.85
CA THR A 215 21.86 0.70 8.18
C THR A 215 22.08 2.13 8.65
N ASN A 216 21.08 2.70 9.32
CA ASN A 216 21.17 3.93 10.10
C ASN A 216 21.34 3.65 11.59
N GLU A 217 21.15 2.40 12.03
CA GLU A 217 21.30 1.98 13.42
C GLU A 217 22.75 1.61 13.76
N ALA A 218 23.13 1.87 15.01
CA ALA A 218 24.40 1.43 15.59
C ALA A 218 24.36 -0.08 15.86
N LEU A 219 24.72 -0.89 14.86
CA LEU A 219 24.76 -2.35 14.97
C LEU A 219 25.58 -2.86 16.18
N PRO A 220 26.74 -2.27 16.55
CA PRO A 220 27.48 -2.72 17.73
C PRO A 220 26.64 -2.66 19.02
N GLU A 221 25.83 -1.62 19.21
CA GLU A 221 24.95 -1.50 20.37
C GLU A 221 23.81 -2.52 20.33
N ARG A 222 23.27 -2.80 19.14
CA ARG A 222 22.22 -3.82 18.97
C ARG A 222 22.73 -5.24 19.20
N VAL A 223 24.00 -5.50 18.86
CA VAL A 223 24.68 -6.75 19.23
C VAL A 223 24.80 -6.88 20.75
N GLN A 224 25.19 -5.80 21.44
CA GLN A 224 25.27 -5.81 22.91
C GLN A 224 23.90 -6.03 23.57
N LYS A 225 22.82 -5.51 22.98
CA LYS A 225 21.44 -5.72 23.45
C LYS A 225 20.86 -7.10 23.07
N GLY A 226 21.58 -7.92 22.31
CA GLY A 226 21.11 -9.23 21.85
C GLY A 226 20.05 -9.17 20.74
N GLU A 227 19.81 -7.98 20.16
CA GLU A 227 18.82 -7.76 19.12
C GLU A 227 19.37 -8.04 17.71
N PHE A 228 20.70 -8.06 17.59
CA PHE A 228 21.41 -8.35 16.35
C PHE A 228 22.46 -9.43 16.58
N ARG A 229 22.53 -10.42 15.70
CA ARG A 229 23.49 -11.52 15.87
C ARG A 229 24.92 -11.03 15.62
N ALA A 230 25.81 -11.39 16.53
CA ALA A 230 27.22 -11.03 16.44
C ALA A 230 27.90 -11.62 15.18
N ASP A 231 27.60 -12.86 14.82
CA ASP A 231 28.15 -13.53 13.64
C ASP A 231 27.81 -12.81 12.33
N LEU A 232 26.54 -12.42 12.15
CA LEU A 232 26.10 -11.62 11.02
C LEU A 232 26.76 -10.24 11.01
N PHE A 233 26.90 -9.60 12.17
CA PHE A 233 27.60 -8.31 12.27
C PHE A 233 29.04 -8.43 11.76
N TYR A 234 29.80 -9.43 12.22
CA TYR A 234 31.18 -9.63 11.77
C TYR A 234 31.26 -9.91 10.26
N ARG A 235 30.27 -10.62 9.69
CA ARG A 235 30.26 -10.93 8.25
C ARG A 235 29.89 -9.74 7.38
N LEU A 236 29.09 -8.81 7.89
CA LEU A 236 28.72 -7.57 7.20
C LEU A 236 29.78 -6.47 7.37
N ASN A 237 30.41 -6.40 8.54
CA ASN A 237 31.36 -5.35 8.91
C ASN A 237 32.79 -5.60 8.39
N VAL A 238 32.92 -6.24 7.22
CA VAL A 238 34.21 -6.51 6.58
C VAL A 238 34.77 -5.26 5.92
N PHE A 239 33.91 -4.47 5.29
CA PHE A 239 34.29 -3.21 4.62
C PHE A 239 33.27 -2.12 4.93
N PRO A 240 33.34 -1.49 6.12
CA PRO A 240 32.41 -0.44 6.50
C PRO A 240 32.68 0.85 5.70
N ILE A 241 31.63 1.40 5.12
CA ILE A 241 31.64 2.73 4.48
C ILE A 241 30.72 3.62 5.29
N ALA A 242 31.29 4.56 6.04
CA ALA A 242 30.51 5.59 6.72
C ALA A 242 30.09 6.65 5.69
N LEU A 243 28.79 6.92 5.60
CA LEU A 243 28.26 8.03 4.80
C LEU A 243 28.10 9.25 5.70
N PRO A 244 28.96 10.28 5.55
CA PRO A 244 28.90 11.46 6.38
C PRO A 244 27.65 12.31 6.05
N PRO A 245 27.07 13.00 7.03
CA PRO A 245 25.94 13.89 6.79
C PRO A 245 26.40 15.14 6.01
N LEU A 246 25.48 15.75 5.26
CA LEU A 246 25.75 16.90 4.40
C LEU A 246 26.36 18.10 5.16
N ARG A 247 25.99 18.28 6.43
CA ARG A 247 26.55 19.35 7.31
C ARG A 247 28.06 19.25 7.55
N THR A 248 28.68 18.09 7.35
CA THR A 248 30.14 17.92 7.48
C THR A 248 30.86 18.09 6.14
N HIS A 249 30.12 18.26 5.04
CA HIS A 249 30.62 18.49 3.67
C HIS A 249 29.90 19.69 3.06
N ARG A 250 30.05 20.85 3.70
CA ARG A 250 29.33 22.07 3.29
C ARG A 250 29.84 22.60 1.95
N GLU A 251 31.10 22.34 1.65
CA GLU A 251 31.78 22.66 0.39
C GLU A 251 31.11 21.98 -0.82
N ASP A 252 30.56 20.77 -0.64
CA ASP A 252 29.94 19.99 -1.73
C ASP A 252 28.49 20.43 -2.00
N ILE A 253 27.88 21.21 -1.11
CA ILE A 253 26.44 21.57 -1.19
C ILE A 253 26.14 22.31 -2.50
N ALA A 254 27.02 23.20 -2.94
CA ALA A 254 26.80 23.98 -4.15
C ALA A 254 26.77 23.11 -5.41
N GLU A 255 27.70 22.17 -5.53
CA GLU A 255 27.77 21.23 -6.66
C GLU A 255 26.57 20.27 -6.64
N ILE A 256 26.27 19.69 -5.47
CA ILE A 256 25.11 18.80 -5.30
C ILE A 256 23.82 19.53 -5.66
N ALA A 257 23.64 20.77 -5.21
CA ALA A 257 22.47 21.57 -5.53
C ALA A 257 22.33 21.83 -7.04
N GLY A 258 23.44 22.11 -7.73
CA GLY A 258 23.47 22.26 -9.19
C GLY A 258 23.02 20.98 -9.90
N VAL A 259 23.59 19.83 -9.52
CA VAL A 259 23.21 18.52 -10.08
C VAL A 259 21.73 18.20 -9.84
N LEU A 260 21.20 18.52 -8.65
CA LEU A 260 19.80 18.30 -8.31
C LEU A 260 18.85 19.18 -9.13
N LEU A 261 19.23 20.46 -9.34
CA LEU A 261 18.48 21.39 -10.19
C LEU A 261 18.44 20.90 -11.64
N ASP A 262 19.58 20.53 -12.22
CA ASP A 262 19.66 20.03 -13.59
C ASP A 262 18.80 18.77 -13.77
N ALA A 263 18.90 17.83 -12.83
CA ALA A 263 18.09 16.62 -12.82
C ALA A 263 16.58 16.90 -12.68
N TYR A 264 16.18 17.99 -12.04
CA TYR A 264 14.78 18.39 -11.94
C TYR A 264 14.28 19.05 -13.24
N LEU A 265 15.06 19.99 -13.80
CA LEU A 265 14.72 20.67 -15.06
C LEU A 265 14.59 19.68 -16.22
N GLU A 266 15.48 18.69 -16.27
CA GLU A 266 15.41 17.59 -17.25
C GLU A 266 14.12 16.78 -17.12
N ARG A 267 13.76 16.38 -15.89
CA ARG A 267 12.50 15.66 -15.62
C ARG A 267 11.26 16.47 -16.02
N ARG A 268 11.32 17.80 -15.97
CA ARG A 268 10.22 18.71 -16.35
C ARG A 268 10.20 19.08 -17.84
N GLY A 269 11.19 18.64 -18.63
CA GLY A 269 11.27 18.94 -20.06
C GLY A 269 11.56 20.40 -20.37
N VAL A 270 12.19 21.14 -19.44
CA VAL A 270 12.58 22.53 -19.66
C VAL A 270 13.68 22.57 -20.72
N ARG A 271 13.39 23.19 -21.87
CA ARG A 271 14.32 23.23 -23.03
C ARG A 271 15.47 24.21 -22.82
N ASP A 272 15.16 25.38 -22.24
CA ASP A 272 16.16 26.38 -21.90
C ASP A 272 16.57 26.23 -20.43
N ARG A 273 17.58 25.39 -20.19
CA ARG A 273 18.16 25.20 -18.86
C ARG A 273 18.93 26.42 -18.37
N SER A 274 19.30 27.35 -19.27
CA SER A 274 20.09 28.53 -18.90
C SER A 274 19.30 29.59 -18.14
N ALA A 275 17.97 29.57 -18.29
CA ALA A 275 17.03 30.50 -17.66
C ALA A 275 16.85 30.29 -16.15
N VAL A 276 17.19 29.11 -15.62
CA VAL A 276 17.04 28.78 -14.20
C VAL A 276 18.41 28.45 -13.61
N ARG A 277 18.89 29.31 -12.70
CA ARG A 277 20.18 29.16 -12.04
C ARG A 277 20.06 29.49 -10.56
N LEU A 278 20.89 28.84 -9.75
CA LEU A 278 21.06 29.22 -8.34
C LEU A 278 21.88 30.51 -8.27
N SER A 279 21.33 31.55 -7.62
CA SER A 279 22.08 32.77 -7.34
C SER A 279 23.16 32.51 -6.28
N THR A 280 24.20 33.33 -6.25
CA THR A 280 25.23 33.27 -5.19
C THR A 280 24.61 33.38 -3.80
N SER A 281 23.66 34.30 -3.61
CA SER A 281 22.94 34.45 -2.35
C SER A 281 22.14 33.20 -1.94
N ALA A 282 21.58 32.46 -2.91
CA ALA A 282 20.91 31.21 -2.63
C ALA A 282 21.92 30.15 -2.18
N LEU A 283 23.06 30.04 -2.87
CA LEU A 283 24.14 29.11 -2.50
C LEU A 283 24.70 29.39 -1.09
N ASP A 284 24.86 30.66 -0.71
CA ASP A 284 25.30 31.05 0.64
C ASP A 284 24.31 30.57 1.71
N VAL A 285 23.00 30.77 1.47
CA VAL A 285 21.95 30.31 2.37
C VAL A 285 21.95 28.78 2.44
N LEU A 286 22.03 28.09 1.30
CA LEU A 286 22.08 26.63 1.26
C LEU A 286 23.30 26.08 2.00
N GLY A 287 24.48 26.70 1.88
CA GLY A 287 25.70 26.29 2.58
C GLY A 287 25.69 26.56 4.09
N SER A 288 24.85 27.50 4.55
CA SER A 288 24.76 27.84 5.97
C SER A 288 23.89 26.88 6.79
N TYR A 289 22.95 26.19 6.13
CA TYR A 289 21.98 25.30 6.77
C TYR A 289 22.53 23.90 7.08
N ASP A 290 22.07 23.29 8.16
CA ASP A 290 22.59 21.98 8.65
C ASP A 290 21.99 20.76 7.94
N TRP A 291 20.92 20.93 7.16
CA TRP A 291 20.29 19.85 6.39
C TRP A 291 20.04 18.57 7.20
N PRO A 292 19.21 18.60 8.26
CA PRO A 292 18.89 17.39 9.04
C PRO A 292 18.32 16.25 8.17
N GLY A 293 17.63 16.57 7.06
CA GLY A 293 17.16 15.60 6.07
C GLY A 293 18.15 15.32 4.92
N ASN A 294 19.41 15.79 5.03
CA ASN A 294 20.50 15.62 4.06
C ASN A 294 20.06 15.95 2.61
N VAL A 295 20.59 15.23 1.63
CA VAL A 295 20.33 15.41 0.19
C VAL A 295 18.84 15.35 -0.16
N ARG A 296 18.02 14.61 0.62
CA ARG A 296 16.57 14.53 0.37
C ARG A 296 15.87 15.86 0.65
N GLU A 297 16.21 16.49 1.76
CA GLU A 297 15.67 17.81 2.11
C GLU A 297 16.17 18.88 1.15
N LEU A 298 17.48 18.88 0.83
CA LEU A 298 18.05 19.78 -0.16
C LEU A 298 17.32 19.68 -1.51
N ARG A 299 17.10 18.45 -2.00
CA ARG A 299 16.32 18.21 -3.22
C ARG A 299 14.92 18.82 -3.13
N ASN A 300 14.18 18.55 -2.06
CA ASN A 300 12.81 19.07 -1.91
C ASN A 300 12.78 20.60 -1.90
N VAL A 301 13.76 21.24 -1.27
CA VAL A 301 13.87 22.71 -1.25
C VAL A 301 14.13 23.25 -2.66
N ILE A 302 15.03 22.63 -3.42
CA ILE A 302 15.32 23.01 -4.82
C ILE A 302 14.08 22.82 -5.70
N GLU A 303 13.44 21.65 -5.63
CA GLU A 303 12.25 21.35 -6.45
C GLU A 303 11.08 22.29 -6.12
N ARG A 304 10.98 22.80 -4.88
CA ARG A 304 9.96 23.79 -4.47
C ARG A 304 10.28 25.21 -4.92
N ALA A 305 11.56 25.55 -5.13
CA ALA A 305 12.00 26.89 -5.47
C ALA A 305 11.90 27.21 -6.98
N VAL A 306 11.65 26.20 -7.82
CA VAL A 306 11.54 26.29 -9.30
C VAL A 306 10.10 26.15 -9.74
#